data_AF-A0A356X5V2-F1
#
_entry.id   AF-A0A356X5V2-F1
#
_cell.length_a   1.000
_cell.length_b   1.000
_cell.length_c   1.000
_cell.angle_alpha   90.00
_cell.angle_beta   90.00
_cell.angle_gamma   90.00
#
_symmetry.space_group_name_H-M   'P 1'
#
loop_
_entity.id
_entity.type
_entity.pdbx_description
1 polymer ?
#
loop_
_entity_poly.entity_id
_entity_poly.type
_entity_poly.pdbx_seq_one_letter_code
_entity_poly.pdbx_strand_id
1 'polypeptide(L)' 'PGAHVIGGVSNVSFSFRGNNRVREAIHSAFLYHAIDHGMDMGIVNPTQLEVYDDIPEDLLERVE' A
#
# COMPACT_ATOMS: atom_id res chain seq x y z
N PRO A 1 -3.79 22.59 -11.48
CA PRO A 1 -2.36 22.35 -11.81
C PRO A 1 -1.48 22.67 -10.59
N GLY A 2 -0.53 21.80 -10.24
CA GLY A 2 0.33 21.97 -9.06
C GLY A 2 -0.29 21.58 -7.71
N ALA A 3 -1.45 20.91 -7.71
CA ALA A 3 -1.99 20.31 -6.49
C ALA A 3 -1.32 18.95 -6.26
N HIS A 4 -1.02 18.64 -5.01
CA HIS A 4 -0.48 17.34 -4.62
C HIS A 4 -1.59 16.36 -4.23
N VAL A 5 -1.33 15.07 -4.42
CA VAL A 5 -2.22 13.97 -4.02
C VAL A 5 -1.66 13.28 -2.78
N ILE A 6 -2.49 13.21 -1.73
CA ILE A 6 -2.16 12.57 -0.45
C ILE A 6 -3.30 11.69 0.06
N GLY A 7 -2.96 10.55 0.68
CA GLY A 7 -3.95 9.61 1.22
C GLY A 7 -3.45 8.81 2.42
N GLY A 8 -4.37 8.37 3.27
CA GLY A 8 -4.10 7.46 4.38
C GLY A 8 -4.13 6.00 3.94
N VAL A 9 -2.95 5.40 3.74
CA VAL A 9 -2.80 4.06 3.12
C VAL A 9 -3.43 2.97 3.99
N SER A 10 -3.36 3.11 5.32
CA SER A 10 -3.91 2.12 6.25
C SER A 10 -5.42 1.90 6.11
N ASN A 11 -6.16 2.85 5.54
CA ASN A 11 -7.61 2.77 5.36
C ASN A 11 -8.01 1.72 4.30
N VAL A 12 -7.20 1.53 3.26
CA VAL A 12 -7.45 0.55 2.18
C VAL A 12 -7.56 -0.87 2.74
N SER A 13 -6.79 -1.15 3.80
CA SER A 13 -6.68 -2.47 4.42
C SER A 13 -7.65 -2.70 5.60
N PHE A 14 -8.64 -1.82 5.83
CA PHE A 14 -9.46 -1.84 7.05
C PHE A 14 -10.15 -3.19 7.29
N SER A 15 -10.65 -3.83 6.23
CA SER A 15 -11.35 -5.11 6.29
C SER A 15 -10.46 -6.27 6.75
N PHE A 16 -9.14 -6.12 6.72
CA PHE A 16 -8.16 -7.15 7.07
C PHE A 16 -7.50 -6.90 8.44
N ARG A 17 -8.16 -6.14 9.31
CA ARG A 17 -7.71 -5.92 10.70
C ARG A 17 -7.39 -7.24 11.39
N GLY A 18 -6.22 -7.30 12.02
CA GLY A 18 -5.69 -8.51 12.67
C GLY A 18 -4.78 -9.36 11.77
N ASN A 19 -4.80 -9.16 10.45
CA ASN A 19 -3.91 -9.85 9.52
C ASN A 19 -2.84 -8.89 8.96
N ASN A 20 -1.80 -8.62 9.75
CA ASN A 20 -0.78 -7.63 9.39
C ASN A 20 -0.07 -7.95 8.08
N ARG A 21 0.23 -9.23 7.79
CA ARG A 21 0.90 -9.64 6.55
C ARG A 21 0.09 -9.23 5.31
N VAL A 22 -1.21 -9.50 5.29
CA VAL A 22 -2.07 -9.09 4.17
C VAL A 22 -2.19 -7.58 4.09
N ARG A 23 -2.29 -6.89 5.24
CA ARG A 23 -2.38 -5.43 5.26
C ARG A 23 -1.13 -4.75 4.70
N GLU A 24 0.05 -5.23 5.09
CA GLU A 24 1.35 -4.71 4.65
C GLU A 24 1.54 -4.92 3.14
N ALA A 25 1.16 -6.10 2.63
CA ALA A 25 1.15 -6.37 1.19
C ALA A 25 0.19 -5.42 0.43
N ILE A 26 -1.04 -5.21 0.93
CA ILE A 26 -1.99 -4.24 0.35
C ILE A 26 -1.41 -2.83 0.34
N HIS A 27 -0.71 -2.41 1.40
CA HIS A 27 -0.13 -1.06 1.48
C HIS A 27 0.94 -0.87 0.44
N SER A 28 1.83 -1.85 0.29
CA SER A 28 2.92 -1.77 -0.69
C SER A 28 2.42 -1.83 -2.12
N ALA A 29 1.48 -2.74 -2.43
CA ALA A 29 0.85 -2.81 -3.74
C ALA A 29 0.09 -1.53 -4.11
N PHE A 30 -0.69 -0.99 -3.16
CA PHE A 30 -1.37 0.29 -3.37
C PHE A 30 -0.40 1.43 -3.66
N LEU A 31 0.69 1.55 -2.89
CA LEU A 31 1.67 2.62 -3.07
C LEU A 31 2.43 2.48 -4.39
N TYR A 32 2.82 1.26 -4.77
CA TYR A 32 3.50 0.99 -6.04
C TYR A 32 2.70 1.54 -7.22
N HIS A 33 1.42 1.19 -7.32
CA HIS A 33 0.54 1.68 -8.39
C HIS A 33 0.16 3.15 -8.23
N ALA A 34 -0.11 3.61 -7.01
CA ALA A 34 -0.54 4.99 -6.78
C ALA A 34 0.55 6.01 -7.12
N ILE A 35 1.82 5.70 -6.82
CA ILE A 35 2.95 6.56 -7.16
C ILE A 35 3.10 6.66 -8.68
N ASP A 36 2.96 5.55 -9.42
CA ASP A 36 2.99 5.54 -10.89
C ASP A 36 1.86 6.40 -11.49
N HIS A 37 0.71 6.47 -10.81
CA HIS A 37 -0.43 7.31 -11.18
C HIS A 37 -0.37 8.76 -10.62
N GLY A 38 0.76 9.17 -10.03
CA GLY A 38 0.99 10.55 -9.60
C GLY A 38 0.58 10.87 -8.16
N MET A 39 0.53 9.88 -7.26
CA MET A 39 0.44 10.12 -5.82
C MET A 39 1.77 10.63 -5.27
N ASP A 40 1.77 11.83 -4.67
CA ASP A 40 3.00 12.48 -4.18
C ASP A 40 3.36 12.07 -2.75
N MET A 41 2.36 11.81 -1.90
CA MET A 41 2.55 11.61 -0.46
C MET A 41 1.58 10.58 0.11
N GLY A 42 2.01 9.84 1.13
CA GLY A 42 1.15 8.89 1.85
C GLY A 42 1.31 8.98 3.35
N ILE A 43 0.20 8.96 4.09
CA ILE A 43 0.22 8.75 5.54
C ILE A 43 0.28 7.25 5.77
N VAL A 44 1.46 6.76 6.12
CA VAL A 44 1.81 5.34 6.27
C VAL A 44 2.32 5.03 7.66
N ASN A 45 2.32 3.75 8.04
CA ASN A 45 3.11 3.28 9.16
C ASN A 45 4.49 2.81 8.63
N PRO A 46 5.58 3.55 8.89
CA PRO A 46 6.89 3.25 8.29
C PRO A 46 7.50 1.93 8.76
N THR A 47 7.04 1.37 9.88
CA THR A 47 7.51 0.06 10.36
C THR A 47 6.73 -1.12 9.79
N GLN A 48 5.67 -0.85 9.03
CA GLN A 48 4.76 -1.84 8.45
C GLN A 48 4.66 -1.61 6.93
N LEU A 49 5.80 -1.40 6.29
CA LEU A 49 5.92 -1.27 4.85
C LEU A 49 6.90 -2.33 4.36
N GLU A 50 6.38 -3.36 3.70
CA GLU A 50 7.18 -4.40 3.05
C GLU A 50 7.66 -3.90 1.68
N VAL A 51 8.80 -4.40 1.19
CA VAL A 51 9.26 -4.06 -0.17
C VAL A 51 8.38 -4.79 -1.18
N TYR A 52 7.86 -4.08 -2.19
CA TYR A 52 6.93 -4.64 -3.17
C TYR A 52 7.45 -5.92 -3.83
N ASP A 53 8.73 -5.93 -4.25
CA ASP A 53 9.37 -7.07 -4.91
C ASP A 53 9.61 -8.28 -3.97
N ASP A 54 9.55 -8.07 -2.65
CA ASP A 54 9.72 -9.15 -1.66
C ASP A 54 8.39 -9.84 -1.32
N ILE A 55 7.24 -9.30 -1.78
CA ILE A 55 5.92 -9.88 -1.54
C ILE A 55 5.81 -11.20 -2.35
N PRO A 56 5.39 -12.31 -1.71
CA PRO A 56 5.16 -13.56 -2.43
C PRO A 56 4.16 -13.38 -3.58
N GLU A 57 4.51 -13.91 -4.75
CA GLU A 57 3.77 -13.73 -6.00
C GLU A 57 2.29 -14.15 -5.89
N ASP A 58 2.01 -15.24 -5.16
CA ASP A 58 0.65 -15.74 -4.91
C ASP A 58 -0.18 -14.83 -4.00
N LEU A 59 0.48 -14.09 -3.10
CA LEU A 59 -0.16 -13.09 -2.26
C LEU A 59 -0.35 -11.79 -3.04
N LEU A 60 0.65 -11.39 -3.81
CA LEU A 60 0.61 -10.17 -4.63
C LEU A 60 -0.56 -10.20 -5.62
N GLU A 61 -0.70 -11.30 -6.38
CA GLU A 61 -1.82 -11.49 -7.33
C GLU A 61 -3.21 -11.35 -6.69
N ARG A 62 -3.33 -11.59 -5.38
CA ARG A 62 -4.60 -11.53 -4.65
C ARG A 62 -4.90 -10.17 -4.03
N VAL A 63 -3.88 -9.32 -3.85
CA VAL A 63 -4.02 -8.03 -3.15
C VAL A 63 -4.00 -6.83 -4.10
N GLU A 64 -3.59 -7.04 -5.36
CA GLU A 64 -3.79 -6.10 -6.47
C GLU A 64 -5.25 -6.04 -6.94
#